data_AF-A0A955VU71-F1
#
_entry.id   AF-A0A955VU71-F1
#
_cell.length_a   1.000
_cell.length_b   1.000
_cell.length_c   1.000
_cell.angle_alpha   90.00
_cell.angle_beta   90.00
_cell.angle_gamma   90.00
#
_symmetry.space_group_name_H-M   'P 1'
#
loop_
_entity.id
_entity.type
_entity.pdbx_description
1 polymer ?
#
loop_
_entity_poly.entity_id
_entity_poly.type
_entity_poly.pdbx_seq_one_letter_code
_entity_poly.pdbx_strand_id
1 'polypeptide(L)'
;MTGEFLAAVEQALLAGTGRGLMLSAMDVQLARRWARAGVPAAVVVAGIERAFAHKPRTTRGLAYAAPAVEEAIRAWQALQVGGGTDDAAAVVEADAEVVEALGRLMNRLVDAGLRHQAPLRIVLRQVWKQLNSLKERCEHAL
;
A
#
# COMPACT_ATOMS: atom_id res chain seq x y z
N MET A 1 -9.31 -7.81 15.18
CA MET A 1 -8.72 -7.46 13.86
C MET A 1 -8.33 -5.98 13.71
N THR A 2 -8.84 -5.05 14.52
CA THR A 2 -8.48 -3.62 14.45
C THR A 2 -7.11 -3.26 15.03
N GLY A 3 -6.53 -4.09 15.91
CA GLY A 3 -5.24 -3.82 16.55
C GLY A 3 -4.07 -3.73 15.58
N GLU A 4 -3.92 -4.73 14.69
CA GLU A 4 -2.85 -4.74 13.68
C GLU A 4 -2.98 -3.60 12.66
N PHE A 5 -4.21 -3.25 12.29
CA PHE A 5 -4.48 -2.11 11.40
C PHE A 5 -4.01 -0.80 12.01
N LEU A 6 -4.36 -0.55 13.29
CA LEU A 6 -3.96 0.68 13.98
C LEU A 6 -2.44 0.75 14.15
N ALA A 7 -1.78 -0.36 14.46
CA ALA A 7 -0.32 -0.41 14.55
C ALA A 7 0.35 -0.04 13.22
N ALA A 8 -0.15 -0.54 12.08
CA ALA A 8 0.38 -0.20 10.76
C ALA A 8 0.21 1.30 10.44
N VAL A 9 -0.96 1.87 10.74
CA VAL A 9 -1.24 3.30 10.54
C VAL A 9 -0.35 4.17 11.43
N GLU A 10 -0.16 3.78 12.69
CA GLU A 10 0.71 4.48 13.63
C GLU A 10 2.17 4.47 13.16
N GLN A 11 2.68 3.31 12.73
CA GLN A 11 4.03 3.20 12.19
C GLN A 11 4.26 4.09 10.97
N ALA A 12 3.30 4.15 10.04
CA ALA A 12 3.39 5.02 8.87
C ALA A 12 3.41 6.51 9.25
N LEU A 13 2.59 6.91 10.23
CA LEU A 13 2.55 8.29 10.71
C LEU A 13 3.85 8.67 11.44
N LEU A 14 4.41 7.76 12.24
CA LEU A 14 5.70 7.92 12.89
C LEU A 14 6.83 8.09 11.89
N ALA A 15 6.85 7.29 10.83
CA ALA A 15 7.85 7.39 9.77
C ALA A 15 7.78 8.74 9.02
N GLY A 16 6.56 9.23 8.74
CA GLY A 16 6.34 10.49 8.04
C GLY A 16 6.64 11.74 8.88
N THR A 17 6.34 11.70 10.18
CA THR A 17 6.50 12.85 11.09
C THR A 17 7.83 12.88 11.84
N GLY A 18 8.50 11.74 12.00
CA GLY A 18 9.78 11.61 12.70
C GLY A 18 9.72 11.92 14.20
N ARG A 19 8.52 12.05 14.77
CA ARG A 19 8.30 12.27 16.21
C ARG A 19 7.33 11.22 16.73
N GLY A 20 7.61 10.69 17.92
CA GLY A 20 6.86 9.66 18.65
C GLY A 20 5.41 10.06 19.00
N LEU A 21 4.59 10.33 17.99
CA LEU A 21 3.17 10.61 18.13
C LEU A 21 2.41 9.30 18.14
N MET A 22 1.92 8.93 19.33
CA MET A 22 0.75 8.07 19.39
C MET A 22 -0.41 8.72 18.63
N LEU A 23 -1.23 7.88 18.01
CA LEU A 23 -2.46 8.34 17.37
C LEU A 23 -3.34 9.04 18.40
N SER A 24 -3.78 10.26 18.09
CA SER A 24 -4.78 10.94 18.90
C SER A 24 -6.09 10.15 18.88
N ALA A 25 -6.98 10.36 19.87
CA ALA A 25 -8.30 9.72 19.86
C ALA A 25 -9.09 10.00 18.56
N MET A 26 -8.90 11.18 17.97
CA MET A 26 -9.53 11.55 16.69
C MET A 26 -8.94 10.78 15.50
N ASP A 27 -7.60 10.61 15.47
CA ASP A 27 -6.92 9.82 14.45
C ASP A 27 -7.29 8.33 14.54
N VAL A 28 -7.43 7.79 15.75
CA VAL A 28 -7.91 6.42 15.98
C VAL A 28 -9.31 6.24 15.41
N GLN A 29 -10.22 7.20 15.62
CA GLN A 29 -11.58 7.13 15.07
C GLN A 29 -11.59 7.21 13.54
N LEU A 30 -10.71 8.01 12.95
CA LEU A 30 -10.55 8.08 11.51
C LEU A 30 -10.01 6.76 10.93
N ALA A 31 -8.95 6.22 11.51
CA ALA A 31 -8.40 4.91 11.13
C ALA A 31 -9.43 3.78 11.26
N ARG A 32 -10.22 3.77 12.34
CA ARG A 32 -11.34 2.82 12.53
C ARG A 32 -12.44 2.96 11.50
N ARG A 33 -12.68 4.15 10.94
CA ARG A 33 -13.64 4.31 9.82
C ARG A 33 -13.15 3.60 8.58
N TRP A 34 -11.89 3.77 8.20
CA TRP A 34 -11.32 3.05 7.04
C TRP A 34 -11.29 1.53 7.27
N ALA A 35 -10.90 1.08 8.46
CA ALA A 35 -10.92 -0.34 8.80
C ALA A 35 -12.34 -0.94 8.72
N ARG A 36 -13.36 -0.23 9.22
CA ARG A 36 -14.77 -0.66 9.12
C ARG A 36 -15.29 -0.65 7.68
N ALA A 37 -14.77 0.24 6.83
CA ALA A 37 -15.07 0.26 5.41
C ALA A 37 -14.38 -0.86 4.61
N GLY A 38 -13.62 -1.75 5.27
CA GLY A 38 -12.94 -2.87 4.63
C GLY A 38 -11.70 -2.46 3.82
N VAL A 39 -11.20 -1.25 4.03
CA VAL A 39 -10.00 -0.76 3.32
C VAL A 39 -8.77 -1.52 3.83
N PRO A 40 -7.92 -2.08 2.96
CA PRO A 40 -6.68 -2.72 3.37
C PRO A 40 -5.71 -1.72 4.01
N ALA A 41 -5.02 -2.14 5.08
CA ALA A 41 -4.03 -1.30 5.77
C ALA A 41 -2.96 -0.76 4.81
N ALA A 42 -2.52 -1.56 3.83
CA ALA A 42 -1.50 -1.16 2.84
C ALA A 42 -1.94 0.05 1.99
N VAL A 43 -3.23 0.17 1.67
CA VAL A 43 -3.78 1.30 0.90
C VAL A 43 -3.73 2.58 1.74
N VAL A 44 -4.07 2.47 3.02
CA VAL A 44 -4.01 3.60 3.96
C VAL A 44 -2.56 4.02 4.19
N VAL A 45 -1.65 3.07 4.39
CA VAL A 45 -0.21 3.33 4.55
C VAL A 45 0.36 4.06 3.33
N ALA A 46 0.05 3.60 2.11
CA ALA A 46 0.51 4.26 0.89
C ALA A 46 0.02 5.72 0.79
N GLY A 47 -1.24 5.99 1.18
CA GLY A 47 -1.77 7.36 1.24
C GLY A 47 -1.06 8.24 2.27
N ILE A 48 -0.73 7.69 3.45
CA ILE A 48 0.04 8.38 4.49
C ILE A 48 1.45 8.70 3.97
N GLU A 49 2.16 7.70 3.45
CA GLU A 49 3.50 7.88 2.91
C GLU A 49 3.53 8.95 1.81
N ARG A 50 2.53 8.95 0.91
CA ARG A 50 2.40 9.98 -0.12
C ARG A 50 2.15 11.38 0.46
N ALA A 51 1.32 11.49 1.50
CA ALA A 51 1.07 12.77 2.17
C ALA A 51 2.33 13.35 2.83
N PHE A 52 3.21 12.48 3.32
CA PHE A 52 4.44 12.86 4.01
C PHE A 52 5.71 12.76 3.12
N ALA A 53 5.56 12.46 1.83
CA ALA A 53 6.67 12.38 0.88
C ALA A 53 7.51 13.67 0.86
N HIS A 54 6.85 14.82 1.04
CA HIS A 54 7.49 16.07 1.37
C HIS A 54 7.32 16.33 2.86
N LYS A 55 8.39 16.10 3.65
CA LYS A 55 8.37 16.27 5.11
C LYS A 55 7.78 17.63 5.49
N PRO A 56 6.62 17.67 6.18
CA PRO A 56 6.00 18.92 6.54
C PRO A 56 6.84 19.65 7.59
N ARG A 57 6.91 20.98 7.49
CA ARG A 57 7.65 21.84 8.44
C ARG A 57 7.06 21.82 9.85
N THR A 58 5.80 21.40 9.99
CA THR A 58 5.10 21.29 11.27
C THR A 58 4.59 19.87 11.48
N THR A 59 4.47 19.48 12.74
CA THR A 59 3.91 18.19 13.14
C THR A 59 2.44 18.11 12.71
N ARG A 60 2.06 17.05 11.99
CA ARG A 60 0.69 16.85 11.50
C ARG A 60 0.21 15.42 11.77
N GLY A 61 -1.06 15.30 12.13
CA GLY A 61 -1.72 14.01 12.40
C GLY A 61 -2.38 13.40 11.18
N LEU A 62 -3.20 12.36 11.39
CA LEU A 62 -3.85 11.59 10.32
C LEU A 62 -4.84 12.45 9.51
N ALA A 63 -5.43 13.47 10.13
CA ALA A 63 -6.29 14.44 9.45
C ALA A 63 -5.59 15.15 8.27
N TYR A 64 -4.27 15.35 8.35
CA TYR A 64 -3.50 15.91 7.23
C TYR A 64 -3.32 14.93 6.08
N ALA A 65 -3.11 13.65 6.39
CA ALA A 65 -2.95 12.60 5.39
C ALA A 65 -4.27 12.14 4.76
N ALA A 66 -5.41 12.47 5.40
CA ALA A 66 -6.74 12.01 4.97
C ALA A 66 -7.04 12.21 3.48
N PRO A 67 -6.76 13.38 2.85
CA PRO A 67 -7.04 13.56 1.42
C PRO A 67 -6.25 12.60 0.52
N ALA A 68 -4.98 12.37 0.84
CA ALA A 68 -4.12 11.45 0.08
C ALA A 68 -4.51 9.98 0.31
N VAL A 69 -4.94 9.65 1.53
CA VAL A 69 -5.50 8.33 1.85
C VAL A 69 -6.79 8.09 1.08
N GLU A 70 -7.69 9.07 1.01
CA GLU A 70 -8.92 8.97 0.24
C GLU A 70 -8.66 8.82 -1.27
N GLU A 71 -7.64 9.48 -1.81
CA GLU A 71 -7.20 9.28 -3.20
C GLU A 71 -6.71 7.85 -3.42
N ALA A 72 -5.88 7.31 -2.52
CA ALA A 72 -5.41 5.93 -2.59
C ALA A 72 -6.58 4.92 -2.48
N ILE A 73 -7.57 5.20 -1.63
CA ILE A 73 -8.80 4.39 -1.52
C ILE A 73 -9.59 4.42 -2.82
N ARG A 74 -9.77 5.59 -3.45
CA ARG A 74 -10.47 5.70 -4.74
C ARG A 74 -9.75 4.92 -5.84
N ALA A 75 -8.42 5.03 -5.92
CA ALA A 75 -7.63 4.28 -6.88
C ALA A 75 -7.77 2.76 -6.67
N TRP A 76 -7.70 2.31 -5.41
CA TRP A 76 -7.92 0.91 -5.07
C TRP A 76 -9.34 0.42 -5.41
N GLN A 77 -10.37 1.24 -5.14
CA GLN A 77 -11.76 0.92 -5.50
C GLN A 77 -11.94 0.82 -7.01
N ALA A 78 -11.36 1.74 -7.78
CA ALA A 78 -11.41 1.73 -9.23
C ALA A 78 -10.80 0.44 -9.81
N LEU A 79 -9.70 -0.06 -9.23
CA LEU A 79 -9.10 -1.35 -9.62
C LEU A 79 -9.97 -2.56 -9.31
N GLN A 80 -10.89 -2.46 -8.35
CA GLN A 80 -11.82 -3.55 -8.03
C GLN A 80 -13.11 -3.49 -8.87
N VAL A 81 -13.53 -2.30 -9.30
CA VAL A 81 -14.72 -2.11 -10.15
C VAL A 81 -14.37 -2.27 -11.64
N GLY A 82 -13.14 -1.92 -12.04
CA GLY A 82 -12.61 -2.01 -13.41
C GLY A 82 -12.27 -3.41 -13.92
N GLY A 83 -12.84 -4.47 -13.32
CA GLY A 83 -12.85 -5.82 -13.89
C GLY A 83 -13.70 -5.93 -15.18
N GLY A 84 -14.34 -4.84 -15.60
CA GLY A 84 -14.94 -4.66 -16.92
C GLY A 84 -14.17 -3.62 -17.73
N THR A 85 -13.43 -4.12 -18.72
CA THR A 85 -13.20 -3.52 -20.05
C THR A 85 -13.40 -1.99 -20.19
N ASP A 86 -12.32 -1.21 -20.14
CA ASP A 86 -11.88 -0.31 -21.25
C ASP A 86 -10.78 0.70 -20.85
N ASP A 87 -10.56 0.97 -19.56
CA ASP A 87 -9.52 1.91 -19.11
C ASP A 87 -8.21 1.23 -18.67
N ALA A 88 -7.96 -0.01 -19.12
CA ALA A 88 -6.73 -0.75 -18.86
C ALA A 88 -5.58 -0.40 -19.84
N ALA A 89 -5.79 0.53 -20.76
CA ALA A 89 -4.79 0.90 -21.78
C ALA A 89 -3.73 1.92 -21.29
N ALA A 90 -3.90 2.54 -20.11
CA ALA A 90 -3.00 3.61 -19.63
C ALA A 90 -1.98 3.16 -18.56
N VAL A 91 -1.93 1.88 -18.19
CA VAL A 91 -1.01 1.35 -17.16
C VAL A 91 -0.31 0.07 -17.61
N VAL A 92 0.27 0.04 -18.81
CA VAL A 92 1.27 -0.99 -19.14
C VAL A 92 2.35 -0.45 -20.08
N GLU A 93 3.28 0.33 -19.52
CA GLU A 93 4.70 0.19 -19.83
C GLU A 93 5.42 0.24 -18.48
N ALA A 94 5.16 -0.77 -17.64
CA ALA A 94 6.11 -1.06 -16.57
C ALA A 94 7.34 -1.63 -17.27
N ASP A 95 8.35 -0.78 -17.44
CA ASP A 95 9.66 -1.14 -17.99
C ASP A 95 10.10 -2.51 -17.48
N ALA A 96 10.58 -3.37 -18.36
CA ALA A 96 11.06 -4.71 -18.01
C ALA A 96 12.09 -4.65 -16.86
N GLU A 97 12.82 -3.52 -16.76
CA GLU A 97 13.75 -3.20 -15.69
C GLU A 97 13.09 -3.11 -14.31
N VAL A 98 11.86 -2.59 -14.20
CA VAL A 98 11.09 -2.50 -12.94
C VAL A 98 10.64 -3.88 -12.49
N VAL A 99 10.18 -4.72 -13.41
CA VAL A 99 9.79 -6.11 -13.12
C VAL A 99 11.00 -6.93 -12.66
N GLU A 100 12.14 -6.75 -13.33
CA GLU A 100 13.38 -7.43 -12.98
C GLU A 100 13.96 -6.90 -11.65
N ALA A 101 13.88 -5.59 -11.40
CA ALA A 101 14.27 -4.98 -10.12
C ALA A 101 13.41 -5.50 -8.96
N LEU A 102 12.10 -5.65 -9.17
CA LEU A 102 11.21 -6.26 -8.20
C LEU A 102 11.58 -7.74 -7.96
N GLY A 103 11.85 -8.50 -9.01
CA GLY A 103 12.28 -9.90 -8.93
C GLY A 103 13.59 -10.05 -8.13
N ARG A 104 14.57 -9.18 -8.38
CA ARG A 104 15.84 -9.14 -7.65
C ARG A 104 15.64 -8.78 -6.18
N LEU A 105 14.77 -7.81 -5.89
CA LEU A 105 14.43 -7.44 -4.52
C LEU A 105 13.75 -8.60 -3.77
N MET A 106 12.81 -9.28 -4.44
CA MET A 106 12.13 -10.45 -3.88
C MET A 106 13.12 -11.58 -3.56
N ASN A 107 14.06 -11.89 -4.45
CA ASN A 107 15.07 -12.92 -4.20
C ASN A 107 15.98 -12.54 -3.02
N ARG A 108 16.41 -11.28 -2.92
CA ARG A 108 17.21 -10.79 -1.79
C ARG A 108 16.46 -10.90 -0.45
N LEU A 109 15.15 -10.64 -0.44
CA LEU A 109 14.33 -10.78 0.77
C LEU A 109 14.17 -12.25 1.21
N VAL A 110 14.13 -13.18 0.26
CA VAL A 110 14.09 -14.62 0.53
C VAL A 110 15.44 -15.14 1.04
N ASP A 111 16.54 -14.65 0.46
CA ASP A 111 17.92 -15.02 0.84
C ASP A 111 18.34 -14.41 2.18
N ALA A 112 17.81 -13.24 2.55
CA ALA A 112 18.05 -12.59 3.84
C ALA A 112 17.38 -13.30 5.05
N GLY A 113 16.79 -14.48 4.86
CA GLY A 113 16.32 -15.32 5.97
C GLY A 113 15.04 -14.85 6.66
N LEU A 114 14.24 -13.98 6.03
CA LEU A 114 12.95 -13.49 6.56
C LEU A 114 11.83 -14.56 6.59
N ARG A 115 12.17 -15.85 6.50
CA ARG A 115 11.24 -16.99 6.40
C ARG A 115 10.29 -17.12 7.60
N HIS A 116 10.57 -16.44 8.71
CA HIS A 116 9.82 -16.54 9.97
C HIS A 116 8.87 -15.37 10.29
N GLN A 117 8.83 -14.28 9.49
CA GLN A 117 7.81 -13.24 9.66
C GLN A 117 6.60 -13.50 8.75
N ALA A 118 5.53 -14.02 9.36
CA ALA A 118 4.24 -14.32 8.72
C ALA A 118 3.65 -13.21 7.81
N PRO A 119 3.71 -11.90 8.16
CA PRO A 119 3.07 -10.87 7.33
C PRO A 119 3.75 -10.67 5.97
N LEU A 120 5.08 -10.81 5.89
CA LEU A 120 5.81 -10.64 4.63
C LEU A 120 5.49 -11.73 3.61
N ARG A 121 5.23 -12.97 4.06
CA ARG A 121 4.84 -14.07 3.16
C ARG A 121 3.49 -13.84 2.47
N ILE A 122 2.55 -13.20 3.17
CA ILE A 122 1.22 -12.89 2.63
C ILE A 122 1.35 -11.81 1.56
N VAL A 123 2.09 -10.74 1.86
CA VAL A 123 2.33 -9.64 0.93
C VAL A 123 3.11 -10.13 -0.30
N LEU A 124 4.20 -10.88 -0.11
CA LEU A 124 5.00 -11.41 -1.22
C LEU A 124 4.21 -12.38 -2.10
N ARG A 125 3.36 -13.24 -1.52
CA ARG A 125 2.49 -14.14 -2.29
C ARG A 125 1.45 -13.36 -3.11
N GLN A 126 0.88 -12.31 -2.53
CA GLN A 126 -0.11 -11.48 -3.21
C GLN A 126 0.52 -10.72 -4.38
N VAL A 127 1.69 -10.12 -4.18
CA VAL A 127 2.45 -9.42 -5.21
C VAL A 127 2.87 -10.38 -6.33
N TRP A 128 3.34 -11.58 -5.98
CA TRP A 128 3.72 -12.59 -6.97
C TRP A 128 2.54 -13.03 -7.84
N LYS A 129 1.36 -13.26 -7.24
CA LYS A 129 0.15 -13.60 -8.01
C LYS A 129 -0.25 -12.48 -8.97
N GLN A 130 -0.11 -11.22 -8.56
CA GLN A 130 -0.44 -10.09 -9.43
C GLN A 130 0.55 -9.93 -10.59
N LEU A 131 1.84 -10.14 -10.33
CA LEU A 131 2.85 -10.14 -11.39
C LEU A 131 2.64 -11.29 -12.39
N ASN A 132 2.33 -12.49 -11.91
CA ASN A 132 2.10 -13.63 -12.80
C ASN A 132 0.82 -13.46 -13.64
N SER A 133 -0.24 -12.91 -13.06
CA SER A 133 -1.47 -12.62 -13.82
C SER A 133 -1.31 -11.48 -14.82
N LEU A 134 -0.40 -10.53 -14.57
CA LEU A 134 -0.04 -9.51 -15.55
C LEU A 134 0.77 -10.11 -16.70
N LYS A 135 1.74 -10.97 -16.39
CA LYS A 135 2.52 -11.70 -17.40
C LYS A 135 1.62 -12.54 -18.31
N GLU A 136 0.72 -13.35 -17.75
CA GLU A 136 -0.20 -14.18 -18.53
C GLU A 136 -1.12 -13.34 -19.43
N ARG A 137 -1.58 -12.18 -18.96
CA ARG A 137 -2.41 -11.26 -19.76
C ARG A 137 -1.63 -10.61 -20.91
N CYS A 138 -0.35 -10.34 -20.73
CA CYS A 138 0.52 -9.85 -21.80
C CYS A 138 0.85 -10.95 -22.83
N GLU A 139 1.02 -12.20 -22.38
CA GLU A 139 1.31 -13.34 -23.28
C GLU A 139 0.09 -13.75 -24.13
N HIS A 140 -1.13 -13.52 -23.66
CA HIS A 140 -2.37 -13.79 -24.41
C HIS A 140 -2.83 -12.63 -25.32
N ALA A 141 -2.16 -11.49 -25.29
CA ALA A 141 -2.47 -10.30 -26.09
C ALA A 141 -1.60 -10.19 -27.37
N LEU A 142 -0.78 -11.20 -27.66
CA LEU A 142 0.05 -11.36 -28.87
C LEU A 142 -0.46 -12.55 -29.69
#